data_AF-A0AA85BR00-F1
#
_entry.id   AF-A0AA85BR00-F1
#
_cell.length_a   1.000
_cell.length_b   1.000
_cell.length_c   1.000
_cell.angle_alpha   90.00
_cell.angle_beta   90.00
_cell.angle_gamma   90.00
#
_symmetry.space_group_name_H-M   'P 1'
#
loop_
_entity.id
_entity.type
_entity.pdbx_description
1 polymer ?
#
loop_
_entity_poly.entity_id
_entity_poly.type
_entity_poly.pdbx_seq_one_letter_code
_entity_poly.pdbx_strand_id
1 'polypeptide(L)'
;MTFFGLLLYARAVRGSVYLVSFINACTSIPALFLSTILYRVIRHRKPPLFFVYIVASIILLSCGLYTYIFNPEGDLILAIGSNLSLIFLAAGLFMLYIYIPELYPSVIRSQGFGTVAGLGRTGSIICTFINQLDISIGHGVPLIIYSVVIFMQLILLYVIPDTSGENLPDMIVEKLQPNMENVNNINDSVFPISEAVEITRI
;
A
#
# COMPACT_ATOMS: atom_id res chain seq x y z
N MET A 1 -0.26 5.82 -6.41
CA MET A 1 0.37 6.79 -7.33
C MET A 1 1.66 6.24 -7.93
N THR A 2 2.79 6.22 -7.20
CA THR A 2 4.13 5.93 -7.77
C THR A 2 4.25 4.56 -8.46
N PHE A 3 3.62 3.52 -7.92
CA PHE A 3 3.64 2.17 -8.51
C PHE A 3 3.01 2.16 -9.91
N PHE A 4 1.79 2.69 -10.01
CA PHE A 4 1.10 2.80 -11.30
C PHE A 4 1.79 3.81 -12.23
N GLY A 5 2.37 4.88 -11.67
CA GLY A 5 3.16 5.84 -12.41
C GLY A 5 4.33 5.20 -13.15
N LEU A 6 5.15 4.42 -12.43
CA LEU A 6 6.29 3.70 -13.01
C LEU A 6 5.86 2.59 -13.97
N LEU A 7 4.78 1.87 -13.65
CA LEU A 7 4.21 0.85 -14.52
C LEU A 7 3.82 1.42 -15.89
N LEU A 8 3.19 2.60 -15.89
CA LEU A 8 2.78 3.32 -17.10
C LEU A 8 3.97 3.99 -17.79
N TYR A 9 4.93 4.51 -17.02
CA TYR A 9 6.12 5.15 -17.56
C TYR A 9 6.98 4.17 -18.36
N ALA A 10 7.18 2.96 -17.85
CA ALA A 10 7.91 1.91 -18.55
C ALA A 10 7.31 1.56 -19.92
N ARG A 11 5.98 1.72 -20.08
CA ARG A 11 5.28 1.49 -21.35
C ARG A 11 5.50 2.62 -22.36
N ALA A 12 5.73 3.84 -21.90
CA ALA A 12 6.02 4.98 -22.77
C ALA A 12 7.44 4.88 -23.37
N VAL A 13 8.41 4.38 -22.61
CA VAL A 13 9.84 4.33 -22.99
C VAL A 13 10.17 3.18 -23.95
N ARG A 14 9.46 2.05 -23.85
CA ARG A 14 9.77 0.83 -24.63
C ARG A 14 8.67 0.60 -25.67
N GLY A 15 9.00 0.80 -26.94
CA GLY A 15 8.05 0.78 -28.07
C GLY A 15 7.18 -0.47 -28.25
N SER A 16 7.48 -1.60 -27.58
CA SER A 16 6.63 -2.80 -27.59
C SER A 16 5.84 -2.97 -26.28
N VAL A 17 4.56 -2.59 -26.30
CA VAL A 17 3.66 -2.58 -25.12
C VAL A 17 3.54 -3.96 -24.44
N TYR A 18 3.52 -5.05 -25.22
CA TYR A 18 3.37 -6.41 -24.71
C TYR A 18 4.59 -6.87 -23.88
N LEU A 19 5.79 -6.63 -24.39
CA LEU A 19 7.03 -7.06 -23.74
C LEU A 19 7.26 -6.29 -22.43
N VAL A 20 6.96 -5.00 -22.40
CA VAL A 20 7.01 -4.19 -21.17
C VAL A 20 6.03 -4.71 -20.14
N SER A 21 4.80 -4.99 -20.56
CA SER A 21 3.76 -5.48 -19.66
C SER A 21 4.14 -6.85 -19.09
N PHE A 22 4.76 -7.70 -19.91
CA PHE A 22 5.30 -8.99 -19.48
C PHE A 22 6.42 -8.83 -18.45
N ILE A 23 7.41 -7.97 -18.70
CA ILE A 23 8.51 -7.70 -17.75
C ILE A 23 7.98 -7.13 -16.42
N ASN A 24 7.01 -6.22 -16.48
CA ASN A 24 6.37 -5.66 -15.30
C ASN A 24 5.58 -6.72 -14.51
N ALA A 25 4.93 -7.67 -15.19
CA ALA A 25 4.28 -8.79 -14.53
C ALA A 25 5.32 -9.70 -13.84
N CYS A 26 6.42 -10.03 -14.53
CA CYS A 26 7.51 -10.81 -13.96
C CYS A 26 8.15 -10.14 -12.74
N THR A 27 8.23 -8.81 -12.71
CA THR A 27 8.73 -7.99 -11.58
C THR A 27 7.93 -8.21 -10.28
N SER A 28 6.67 -8.64 -10.36
CA SER A 28 5.85 -8.91 -9.17
C SER A 28 6.25 -10.19 -8.44
N ILE A 29 6.81 -11.18 -9.16
CA ILE A 29 7.26 -12.45 -8.57
C ILE A 29 8.39 -12.21 -7.53
N PRO A 30 9.53 -11.58 -7.88
CA PRO A 30 10.59 -11.34 -6.90
C PRO A 30 10.15 -10.39 -5.79
N ALA A 31 9.20 -9.48 -6.07
CA ALA A 31 8.64 -8.60 -5.06
C ALA A 31 7.89 -9.37 -3.95
N LEU A 32 7.12 -10.40 -4.30
CA LEU A 32 6.43 -11.26 -3.34
C LEU A 32 7.41 -12.07 -2.48
N PHE A 33 8.47 -12.61 -3.09
CA PHE A 33 9.52 -13.31 -2.36
C PHE A 33 10.23 -12.37 -1.39
N LEU A 34 10.60 -11.18 -1.86
CA LEU A 34 11.23 -10.15 -1.04
C LEU A 34 10.33 -9.75 0.13
N SER A 35 9.03 -9.55 -0.10
CA SER A 35 8.11 -9.16 0.98
C SER A 35 7.95 -10.25 2.04
N THR A 36 7.89 -11.50 1.60
CA THR A 36 7.77 -12.66 2.49
C THR A 36 9.04 -12.85 3.32
N ILE A 37 10.22 -12.73 2.69
CA ILE A 37 11.50 -12.83 3.39
C ILE A 37 11.64 -11.73 4.45
N LEU A 38 11.31 -10.48 4.11
CA LEU A 38 11.56 -9.36 5.00
C LEU A 38 10.68 -9.41 6.24
N TYR A 39 9.41 -9.81 6.10
CA TYR A 39 8.53 -10.04 7.23
C TYR A 39 8.86 -11.30 8.04
N ARG A 40 9.52 -12.29 7.44
CA ARG A 40 10.00 -13.47 8.18
C ARG A 40 11.23 -13.15 9.02
N VAL A 41 12.12 -12.29 8.53
CA VAL A 41 13.38 -11.95 9.20
C VAL A 41 13.18 -10.92 10.31
N ILE A 42 12.26 -9.95 10.12
CA ILE A 42 12.08 -8.84 11.05
C ILE A 42 10.74 -8.99 11.78
N ARG A 43 10.80 -9.14 13.12
CA ARG A 43 9.62 -9.30 13.98
C ARG A 43 8.75 -8.03 14.03
N HIS A 44 9.33 -6.85 13.83
CA HIS A 44 8.62 -5.57 13.78
C HIS A 44 8.24 -5.20 12.34
N ARG A 45 6.99 -4.76 12.11
CA ARG A 45 6.46 -4.56 10.75
C ARG A 45 6.82 -3.22 10.08
N LYS A 46 7.17 -2.19 10.84
CA LYS A 46 7.59 -0.88 10.29
C LYS A 46 8.98 -0.82 9.67
N PRO A 47 10.06 -1.28 10.33
CA PRO A 47 11.40 -1.22 9.75
C PRO A 47 11.54 -1.85 8.36
N PRO A 48 10.94 -3.02 8.04
CA PRO A 48 11.01 -3.57 6.68
C PRO A 48 10.34 -2.65 5.65
N LEU A 49 9.22 -2.01 6.02
CA LEU A 49 8.50 -1.08 5.16
C LEU A 49 9.33 0.16 4.85
N PHE A 50 9.95 0.75 5.88
CA PHE A 50 10.86 1.89 5.73
C PHE A 50 12.02 1.56 4.81
N PHE A 51 12.65 0.40 5.01
CA PHE A 51 13.80 -0.03 4.23
C PHE A 51 13.47 -0.12 2.73
N VAL A 52 12.37 -0.79 2.35
CA VAL A 52 12.01 -0.95 0.94
C VAL A 52 11.66 0.38 0.27
N TYR A 53 10.97 1.29 0.97
CA TYR A 53 10.63 2.61 0.43
C TYR A 53 11.85 3.54 0.31
N ILE A 54 12.79 3.50 1.26
CA ILE A 54 14.05 4.26 1.18
C ILE A 54 14.88 3.79 -0.02
N VAL A 55 15.08 2.48 -0.16
CA VAL A 55 15.84 1.89 -1.27
C VAL A 55 15.19 2.25 -2.61
N ALA A 56 13.87 2.10 -2.73
CA ALA A 56 13.13 2.47 -3.94
C ALA A 56 13.30 3.96 -4.30
N SER A 57 13.25 4.85 -3.31
CA SER A 57 13.40 6.29 -3.50
C SER A 57 14.80 6.68 -3.94
N ILE A 58 15.85 6.14 -3.31
CA ILE A 58 17.25 6.42 -3.67
C ILE A 58 17.54 5.98 -5.10
N ILE A 59 17.05 4.80 -5.51
CA ILE A 59 17.22 4.29 -6.87
C ILE A 59 16.54 5.22 -7.88
N LEU A 60 15.29 5.64 -7.61
CA LEU A 60 14.55 6.55 -8.48
C LEU A 60 15.21 7.92 -8.58
N LEU A 61 15.67 8.47 -7.45
CA LEU A 61 16.30 9.78 -7.42
C LEU A 61 17.63 9.77 -8.18
N SER A 62 18.48 8.77 -7.92
CA SER A 62 19.77 8.62 -8.58
C SER A 62 19.60 8.44 -10.08
N CYS A 63 18.64 7.61 -10.49
CA CYS A 63 18.36 7.33 -11.89
C CYS A 63 17.75 8.54 -12.62
N GLY A 64 16.75 9.18 -12.01
CA GLY A 64 16.11 10.38 -12.58
C GLY A 64 17.09 11.55 -12.70
N LEU A 65 17.92 11.79 -11.67
CA LEU A 65 18.92 12.86 -11.70
C LEU A 65 20.03 12.58 -12.72
N TYR A 66 20.47 11.33 -12.83
CA TYR A 66 21.46 10.93 -13.83
C TYR A 66 20.94 11.19 -15.25
N THR A 67 19.72 10.75 -15.56
CA THR A 67 19.12 10.98 -16.89
C THR A 67 18.92 12.47 -17.16
N TYR A 68 18.46 13.24 -16.18
CA TYR A 68 18.22 14.67 -16.34
C TYR A 68 19.51 15.48 -16.62
N ILE A 69 20.62 15.13 -15.96
CA ILE A 69 21.90 15.85 -16.10
C ILE A 69 22.66 15.39 -17.33
N PHE A 70 22.85 14.07 -17.49
CA PHE A 70 23.75 13.52 -18.51
C PHE A 70 23.08 13.32 -19.86
N ASN A 71 21.73 13.33 -19.93
CA ASN A 71 20.94 13.09 -21.13
C ASN A 71 21.55 12.01 -22.04
N PRO A 72 21.76 10.79 -21.52
CA PRO A 72 22.35 9.71 -22.31
C PRO A 72 21.44 9.40 -23.50
N GLU A 73 22.02 9.09 -24.67
CA GLU A 73 21.26 8.70 -25.88
C GLU A 73 20.49 7.37 -25.72
N GLY A 74 20.65 6.66 -24.59
CA GLY A 74 20.01 5.38 -24.33
C GLY A 74 19.23 5.33 -23.02
N ASP A 75 17.99 4.84 -23.10
CA ASP A 75 17.07 4.73 -21.96
C ASP A 75 17.29 3.47 -21.09
N LEU A 76 18.42 2.79 -21.27
CA LEU A 76 18.72 1.54 -20.58
C LEU A 76 18.85 1.75 -19.07
N ILE A 77 19.56 2.79 -18.63
CA ILE A 77 19.70 3.12 -17.21
C ILE A 77 18.33 3.40 -16.61
N LEU A 78 17.52 4.19 -17.31
CA LEU A 78 16.19 4.58 -16.87
C LEU A 78 15.26 3.37 -16.74
N ALA A 79 15.28 2.49 -17.73
CA ALA A 79 14.49 1.27 -17.72
C ALA A 79 14.94 0.31 -16.60
N ILE A 80 16.25 0.13 -16.39
CA ILE A 80 16.74 -0.76 -15.33
C ILE A 80 16.39 -0.19 -13.96
N GLY A 81 16.65 1.11 -13.74
CA GLY A 81 16.33 1.80 -12.49
C GLY A 81 14.83 1.81 -12.18
N SER A 82 13.98 2.06 -13.19
CA SER A 82 12.53 2.04 -13.03
C SER A 82 12.00 0.65 -12.68
N ASN A 83 12.48 -0.40 -13.36
CA ASN A 83 12.07 -1.78 -13.07
C ASN A 83 12.57 -2.25 -11.70
N LEU A 84 13.81 -1.93 -11.34
CA LEU A 84 14.36 -2.29 -10.04
C LEU A 84 13.56 -1.62 -8.91
N SER A 85 13.28 -0.31 -9.03
CA SER A 85 12.44 0.39 -8.07
C SER A 85 11.01 -0.14 -8.04
N LEU A 86 10.47 -0.57 -9.19
CA LEU A 86 9.15 -1.22 -9.27
C LEU A 86 9.08 -2.51 -8.45
N ILE A 87 10.15 -3.32 -8.40
CA ILE A 87 10.24 -4.52 -7.54
C ILE A 87 10.10 -4.14 -6.07
N PHE A 88 10.91 -3.19 -5.60
CA PHE A 88 10.89 -2.74 -4.20
C PHE A 88 9.55 -2.11 -3.83
N LEU A 89 8.97 -1.33 -4.74
CA LEU A 89 7.69 -0.67 -4.52
C LEU A 89 6.53 -1.66 -4.50
N ALA A 90 6.56 -2.69 -5.37
CA ALA A 90 5.61 -3.80 -5.32
C ALA A 90 5.71 -4.56 -3.99
N ALA A 91 6.93 -4.85 -3.53
CA ALA A 91 7.15 -5.51 -2.23
C ALA A 91 6.58 -4.67 -1.08
N GLY A 92 6.86 -3.35 -1.09
CA GLY A 92 6.31 -2.41 -0.11
C GLY A 92 4.78 -2.32 -0.16
N LEU A 93 4.18 -2.39 -1.35
CA LEU A 93 2.71 -2.45 -1.48
C LEU A 93 2.14 -3.71 -0.86
N PHE A 94 2.68 -4.90 -1.16
CA PHE A 94 2.20 -6.14 -0.55
C PHE A 94 2.31 -6.10 0.97
N MET A 95 3.40 -5.53 1.49
CA MET A 95 3.54 -5.32 2.92
C MET A 95 2.50 -4.34 3.48
N LEU A 96 2.29 -3.22 2.79
CA LEU A 96 1.33 -2.20 3.19
C LEU A 96 -0.11 -2.76 3.19
N TYR A 97 -0.45 -3.63 2.24
CA TYR A 97 -1.74 -4.32 2.18
C TYR A 97 -2.00 -5.23 3.38
N ILE A 98 -0.95 -5.76 4.02
CA ILE A 98 -1.05 -6.53 5.27
C ILE A 98 -1.09 -5.58 6.48
N TYR A 99 -0.27 -4.51 6.44
CA TYR A 99 -0.13 -3.58 7.54
C TYR A 99 -1.37 -2.70 7.77
N ILE A 100 -2.02 -2.21 6.70
CA ILE A 100 -3.23 -1.37 6.79
C ILE A 100 -4.36 -2.05 7.59
N PRO A 101 -4.78 -3.29 7.31
CA PRO A 101 -5.87 -3.92 8.05
C PRO A 101 -5.52 -4.25 9.51
N GLU A 102 -4.24 -4.40 9.85
CA GLU A 102 -3.79 -4.57 11.24
C GLU A 102 -3.93 -3.29 12.07
N LEU A 103 -3.90 -2.12 11.41
CA LEU A 103 -4.05 -0.81 12.06
C LEU A 103 -5.52 -0.48 12.43
N TYR A 104 -6.48 -1.09 11.72
CA TYR A 104 -7.92 -0.80 11.88
C TYR A 104 -8.65 -1.93 12.62
N PRO A 105 -9.55 -1.61 13.58
CA PRO A 105 -10.42 -2.60 14.19
C PRO A 105 -11.37 -3.20 13.15
N SER A 106 -11.78 -4.45 13.37
CA SER A 106 -12.57 -5.28 12.44
C SER A 106 -13.78 -4.55 11.83
N VAL A 107 -14.46 -3.72 12.62
CA VAL A 107 -15.66 -2.94 12.27
C VAL A 107 -15.45 -1.92 11.14
N ILE A 108 -14.35 -1.17 11.20
CA ILE A 108 -14.08 -0.06 10.27
C ILE A 108 -13.02 -0.42 9.23
N ARG A 109 -12.42 -1.62 9.35
CA ARG A 109 -11.34 -2.09 8.49
C ARG A 109 -11.70 -2.04 7.00
N SER A 110 -12.87 -2.55 6.63
CA SER A 110 -13.32 -2.58 5.23
C SER A 110 -13.58 -1.17 4.67
N GLN A 111 -14.18 -0.29 5.47
CA GLN A 111 -14.47 1.10 5.09
C GLN A 111 -13.17 1.93 4.95
N GLY A 112 -12.26 1.81 5.91
CA GLY A 112 -10.96 2.49 5.88
C GLY A 112 -10.11 2.04 4.70
N PHE A 113 -10.02 0.72 4.49
CA PHE A 113 -9.29 0.15 3.35
C PHE A 113 -9.89 0.58 2.00
N GLY A 114 -11.22 0.58 1.87
CA GLY A 114 -11.91 1.06 0.66
C GLY A 114 -11.62 2.53 0.37
N THR A 115 -11.61 3.38 1.40
CA THR A 115 -11.30 4.81 1.28
C THR A 115 -9.85 5.03 0.81
N VAL A 116 -8.89 4.32 1.42
CA VAL A 116 -7.48 4.36 1.00
C VAL A 116 -7.30 3.86 -0.42
N ALA A 117 -7.99 2.78 -0.81
CA ALA A 117 -7.95 2.27 -2.17
C ALA A 117 -8.57 3.25 -3.20
N GLY A 118 -9.61 3.99 -2.81
CA GLY A 118 -10.19 5.08 -3.60
C GLY A 118 -9.19 6.20 -3.85
N LEU A 119 -8.53 6.69 -2.80
CA LEU A 119 -7.45 7.68 -2.90
C LEU A 119 -6.24 7.15 -3.69
N GLY A 120 -5.96 5.85 -3.58
CA GLY A 120 -4.94 5.19 -4.38
C GLY A 120 -5.22 5.31 -5.89
N ARG A 121 -6.49 5.15 -6.30
CA ARG A 121 -6.94 5.29 -7.69
C ARG A 121 -6.88 6.72 -8.19
N THR A 122 -7.25 7.71 -7.39
CA THR A 122 -7.08 9.12 -7.78
C THR A 122 -5.61 9.45 -8.03
N GLY A 123 -4.71 8.93 -7.19
CA GLY A 123 -3.27 9.02 -7.43
C GLY A 123 -2.79 8.34 -8.72
N SER A 124 -3.46 7.27 -9.17
CA SER A 124 -3.16 6.62 -10.47
C SER A 124 -3.65 7.42 -11.68
N ILE A 125 -4.65 8.29 -11.52
CA ILE A 125 -5.07 9.20 -12.58
C ILE A 125 -4.01 10.30 -12.73
N ILE A 126 -3.61 10.90 -11.60
CA ILE A 126 -2.62 11.99 -11.55
C ILE A 126 -1.27 11.56 -12.15
N CYS A 127 -0.84 10.31 -11.92
CA CYS A 127 0.46 9.84 -12.40
C CYS A 127 0.58 9.84 -13.94
N THR A 128 -0.52 9.65 -14.67
CA THR A 128 -0.52 9.71 -16.14
C THR A 128 -0.18 11.11 -16.65
N PHE A 129 -0.67 12.16 -15.96
CA PHE A 129 -0.32 13.55 -16.28
C PHE A 129 1.15 13.84 -15.98
N ILE A 130 1.68 13.31 -14.88
CA ILE A 130 3.10 13.45 -14.54
C ILE A 130 3.98 12.77 -15.57
N ASN A 131 3.59 11.60 -16.07
CA ASN A 131 4.34 10.91 -17.12
C ASN A 131 4.33 11.68 -18.45
N GLN A 132 3.23 12.37 -18.79
CA GLN A 132 3.20 13.25 -19.96
C GLN A 132 4.17 14.43 -19.82
N LEU A 133 4.45 14.85 -18.59
CA LEU A 133 5.35 15.97 -18.31
C LEU A 133 6.80 15.70 -18.77
N ASP A 134 7.19 14.43 -18.87
CA ASP A 134 8.48 13.97 -19.42
C ASP A 134 8.76 14.57 -20.80
N ILE A 135 7.75 14.64 -21.66
CA ILE A 135 7.85 15.15 -23.03
C ILE A 135 8.02 16.68 -23.04
N SER A 136 7.41 17.37 -22.08
CA SER A 136 7.34 18.84 -22.05
C SER A 136 8.51 19.51 -21.31
N ILE A 137 9.03 18.90 -20.25
CA ILE A 137 10.03 19.53 -19.36
C ILE A 137 11.41 18.90 -19.52
N GLY A 138 11.47 17.59 -19.79
CA GLY A 138 12.73 16.88 -19.94
C GLY A 138 12.63 15.43 -19.48
N HIS A 139 13.47 14.60 -20.09
CA HIS A 139 13.48 13.16 -19.85
C HIS A 139 13.98 12.84 -18.43
N GLY A 140 13.24 11.99 -17.71
CA GLY A 140 13.58 11.58 -16.34
C GLY A 140 12.97 12.42 -15.22
N VAL A 141 12.29 13.53 -15.56
CA VAL A 141 11.56 14.37 -14.59
C VAL A 141 10.49 13.60 -13.79
N PRO A 142 9.68 12.70 -14.39
CA PRO A 142 8.69 11.93 -13.64
C PRO A 142 9.30 11.10 -12.51
N LEU A 143 10.49 10.52 -12.72
CA LEU A 143 11.16 9.69 -11.71
C LEU A 143 11.56 10.52 -10.48
N ILE A 144 12.03 11.75 -10.69
CA ILE A 144 12.37 12.68 -9.61
C ILE A 144 11.12 13.02 -8.81
N ILE A 145 10.01 13.35 -9.48
CA ILE A 145 8.73 13.63 -8.83
C ILE A 145 8.26 12.42 -8.00
N TYR A 146 8.36 11.21 -8.57
CA TYR A 146 8.01 9.98 -7.88
C TYR A 146 8.88 9.70 -6.65
N SER A 147 10.17 10.02 -6.70
CA SER A 147 11.05 9.92 -5.52
C SER A 147 10.61 10.88 -4.41
N VAL A 148 10.28 12.13 -4.73
CA VAL A 148 9.78 13.11 -3.75
C VAL A 148 8.47 12.64 -3.11
N VAL A 149 7.55 12.06 -3.90
CA VAL A 149 6.30 11.49 -3.37
C VAL A 149 6.57 10.32 -2.42
N ILE A 150 7.52 9.43 -2.74
CA ILE A 150 7.91 8.35 -1.84
C ILE A 150 8.55 8.91 -0.56
N PHE A 151 9.35 9.97 -0.67
CA PHE A 151 9.94 10.61 0.50
C PHE A 151 8.88 11.22 1.43
N MET A 152 7.85 11.87 0.87
CA MET A 152 6.69 12.33 1.64
C MET A 152 5.95 11.16 2.30
N GLN A 153 5.82 10.02 1.61
CA GLN A 153 5.23 8.81 2.19
C GLN A 153 6.04 8.26 3.36
N LEU A 154 7.38 8.30 3.29
CA LEU A 154 8.27 7.91 4.38
C LEU A 154 8.11 8.81 5.62
N ILE A 155 7.99 10.12 5.41
CA ILE A 155 7.73 11.07 6.50
C ILE A 155 6.39 10.76 7.15
N LEU A 156 5.34 10.53 6.35
CA LEU A 156 4.02 10.19 6.87
C LEU A 156 4.03 8.87 7.65
N LEU A 157 4.74 7.86 7.15
CA LEU A 157 4.92 6.58 7.83
C LEU A 157 5.64 6.72 9.17
N TYR A 158 6.52 7.72 9.30
CA TYR A 158 7.26 8.00 10.54
C TYR A 158 6.38 8.65 11.60
N VAL A 159 5.46 9.53 11.17
CA VAL A 159 4.50 10.20 12.06
C VAL A 159 3.45 9.22 12.60
N ILE A 160 3.11 8.18 11.84
CA ILE A 160 2.15 7.17 12.30
C ILE A 160 2.78 6.41 13.50
N PRO A 161 2.14 6.35 14.67
CA PRO A 161 2.63 5.61 15.83
C PRO A 161 2.62 4.10 15.59
N ASP A 162 3.52 3.34 16.23
CA ASP A 162 3.63 1.89 15.99
C ASP A 162 2.57 1.15 16.80
N THR A 163 1.43 0.88 16.17
CA THR A 163 0.34 0.07 16.76
C THR A 163 0.52 -1.42 16.46
N SER A 164 1.59 -1.81 15.75
CA SER A 164 1.78 -3.20 15.30
C SER A 164 2.19 -4.07 16.49
N GLY A 165 1.24 -4.82 17.03
CA GLY A 165 1.49 -5.84 18.05
C GLY A 165 0.57 -5.80 19.26
N GLU A 166 -0.19 -4.71 19.47
CA GLU A 166 -1.30 -4.74 20.42
C GLU A 166 -2.54 -5.24 19.69
N ASN A 167 -3.15 -6.32 20.18
CA ASN A 167 -4.47 -6.72 19.73
C ASN A 167 -5.41 -5.54 19.98
N LEU A 168 -5.79 -4.81 18.94
CA LEU A 168 -6.83 -3.79 19.07
C LEU A 168 -8.05 -4.50 19.65
N PRO A 169 -8.53 -4.13 20.85
CA PRO A 169 -9.70 -4.76 21.42
C PRO A 169 -10.85 -4.59 20.43
N ASP A 170 -11.50 -5.70 20.08
CA ASP A 170 -12.73 -5.65 19.29
C ASP A 170 -13.78 -4.89 20.11
N MET A 171 -13.87 -3.57 19.90
CA MET A 171 -14.65 -2.62 20.69
C MET A 171 -16.18 -2.84 20.60
N ILE A 172 -16.62 -3.91 19.93
CA ILE A 172 -18.02 -4.31 19.81
C ILE A 172 -18.47 -5.22 20.96
N VAL A 173 -17.58 -6.05 21.53
CA VAL A 173 -18.02 -7.00 22.57
C VAL A 173 -18.33 -6.27 23.89
N GLU A 174 -17.65 -5.17 24.18
CA GLU A 174 -17.84 -4.46 25.45
C GLU A 174 -19.07 -3.53 25.46
N LYS A 175 -19.54 -3.06 24.29
CA LYS A 175 -20.74 -2.20 24.21
C LYS A 175 -22.06 -2.97 24.08
N LEU A 176 -22.03 -4.30 23.85
CA LEU A 176 -23.22 -5.16 23.86
C LEU A 176 -23.36 -6.01 25.14
N GLN A 177 -22.55 -5.77 26.17
CA GLN A 177 -22.89 -6.14 27.55
C GLN A 177 -23.34 -4.92 28.36
N PRO A 178 -24.48 -4.26 28.05
CA PRO A 178 -25.14 -3.48 29.07
C PRO A 178 -25.70 -4.49 30.10
N ASN A 179 -25.13 -4.50 31.31
CA ASN A 179 -25.77 -4.99 32.53
C ASN A 179 -26.42 -6.39 32.47
N MET A 180 -25.64 -7.47 32.45
CA MET A 180 -26.13 -8.74 33.03
C MET A 180 -26.15 -8.73 34.57
N GLU A 181 -25.66 -7.68 35.23
CA GLU A 181 -25.77 -7.53 36.69
C GLU A 181 -27.15 -7.02 37.16
N ASN A 182 -27.98 -6.46 36.28
CA ASN A 182 -29.33 -6.01 36.64
C ASN A 182 -30.46 -7.00 36.26
N VAL A 183 -30.14 -8.17 35.68
CA VAL A 183 -31.16 -9.15 35.31
C VAL A 183 -31.70 -9.91 36.54
N ASN A 184 -30.97 -9.95 37.65
CA ASN A 184 -31.44 -10.60 38.89
C ASN A 184 -32.55 -9.83 39.62
N ASN A 185 -32.90 -8.61 39.17
CA ASN A 185 -33.92 -7.77 39.80
C ASN A 185 -35.21 -7.62 38.95
N ILE A 186 -35.33 -8.37 37.85
CA ILE A 186 -36.52 -8.34 36.97
C ILE A 186 -37.16 -9.73 36.91
N ASN A 187 -37.26 -10.41 38.06
CA ASN A 187 -37.81 -11.76 38.12
C ASN A 187 -39.34 -11.83 38.26
N ASP A 188 -40.08 -10.71 38.34
CA ASP A 188 -41.48 -10.76 38.81
C ASP A 188 -42.56 -10.21 37.88
N SER A 189 -42.28 -9.88 36.62
CA SER A 189 -43.37 -9.49 35.72
C SER A 189 -43.18 -9.88 34.25
N VAL A 190 -43.86 -10.97 33.89
CA VAL A 190 -44.74 -11.07 32.70
C VAL A 190 -44.13 -11.59 31.37
N PHE A 191 -44.66 -12.78 31.00
CA PHE A 191 -44.75 -13.50 29.71
C PHE A 191 -43.66 -14.50 29.26
N PRO A 192 -44.06 -15.71 28.79
CA PRO A 192 -43.20 -16.89 28.65
C PRO A 192 -42.39 -16.93 27.35
N ILE A 193 -41.19 -17.48 27.48
CA ILE A 193 -40.20 -17.69 26.42
C ILE A 193 -40.61 -18.95 25.64
N SER A 194 -41.24 -18.80 24.46
CA SER A 194 -41.58 -19.96 23.61
C SER A 194 -41.46 -19.73 22.10
N GLU A 195 -40.76 -18.70 21.60
CA GLU A 195 -40.78 -18.45 20.14
C GLU A 195 -39.51 -17.87 19.50
N ALA A 196 -38.37 -17.87 20.20
CA ALA A 196 -37.13 -17.27 19.68
C ALA A 196 -36.03 -18.29 19.29
N VAL A 197 -36.36 -19.58 19.14
CA VAL A 197 -35.39 -20.64 18.78
C VAL A 197 -35.40 -20.95 17.26
N GLU A 198 -36.31 -20.37 16.47
CA GLU A 198 -36.51 -20.79 15.07
C GLU A 198 -35.75 -19.98 14.00
N ILE A 199 -34.89 -19.02 14.36
CA ILE A 199 -34.15 -18.21 13.36
C ILE A 199 -32.65 -18.58 13.27
N THR A 200 -32.32 -19.86 13.48
CA THR A 200 -30.98 -20.43 13.20
C THR A 200 -31.00 -21.42 12.02
N ARG A 201 -32.00 -21.32 11.14
CA ARG A 201 -31.93 -21.94 9.81
C ARG A 201 -32.51 -21.01 8.77
N ILE A 202 -31.64 -20.36 8.01
CA ILE A 202 -31.57 -20.37 6.54
C ILE A 202 -30.13 -19.98 6.18
#